data_AF-A0AA37VHV6-F1
#
_entry.id   AF-A0AA37VHV6-F1
#
_cell.length_a   1.000
_cell.length_b   1.000
_cell.length_c   1.000
_cell.angle_alpha   90.00
_cell.angle_beta   90.00
_cell.angle_gamma   90.00
#
_symmetry.space_group_name_H-M   'P 1'
#
loop_
_entity.id
_entity.type
_entity.pdbx_description
1 polymer ?
#
loop_
_entity_poly.entity_id
_entity_poly.type
_entity_poly.pdbx_seq_one_letter_code
_entity_poly.pdbx_strand_id
1 'polypeptide(L)'
;MKKKILCLAMTVIMAAGVHTTAFAKDYQGADGWQVHFTGDKMESNFENKTVSDELAAIQPGDSIELKVQLKNSDKGETDWYMTNEIIQTLEEAQESAEGGAYEYKLTYVGSDNTEKVLYNSDTVGGEGSSKNGEGLKELGNSTEKYFYLGRLASNGTGTVHLTIGIEGETQGNGYQNTLAKLRMNFAVEKVKVSNTITKTKIVKTTNTVKTGDTARVLLFCVLALISGLILLAYGIYTLNKNTKRRRQKGE
;
A
#
# COMPACT_ATOMS: atom_id res chain seq x y z
N MET A 1 -17.92 -65.32 16.22
CA MET A 1 -17.80 -64.03 16.96
C MET A 1 -16.52 -63.24 16.64
N LYS A 2 -15.38 -63.89 16.39
CA LYS A 2 -14.09 -63.22 16.08
C LYS A 2 -14.08 -62.30 14.84
N LYS A 3 -14.83 -62.64 13.77
CA LYS A 3 -14.92 -61.80 12.56
C LYS A 3 -15.71 -60.50 12.74
N LYS A 4 -16.64 -60.44 13.71
CA LYS A 4 -17.43 -59.22 14.01
C LYS A 4 -16.65 -58.22 14.87
N ILE A 5 -15.75 -58.71 15.73
CA ILE A 5 -14.87 -57.88 16.57
C ILE A 5 -13.75 -57.24 15.74
N LEU A 6 -13.21 -57.97 14.75
CA LEU A 6 -12.20 -57.43 13.84
C LEU A 6 -12.73 -56.27 12.98
N CYS A 7 -13.97 -56.39 12.50
CA CYS A 7 -14.63 -55.33 11.73
C CYS A 7 -14.87 -54.08 12.59
N LEU A 8 -15.30 -54.26 13.84
CA LEU A 8 -15.54 -53.16 14.79
C LEU A 8 -14.24 -52.44 15.19
N ALA A 9 -13.14 -53.19 15.37
CA ALA A 9 -11.82 -52.62 15.66
C ALA A 9 -11.28 -51.77 14.50
N MET A 10 -11.55 -52.17 13.26
CA MET A 10 -11.11 -51.45 12.06
C MET A 10 -11.90 -50.14 11.86
N THR A 11 -13.18 -50.10 12.24
CA THR A 11 -14.00 -48.88 12.22
C THR A 11 -13.55 -47.86 13.29
N VAL A 12 -13.12 -48.33 14.46
CA VAL A 12 -12.58 -47.46 15.52
C VAL A 12 -11.22 -46.87 15.14
N ILE A 13 -10.36 -47.62 14.43
CA ILE A 13 -9.08 -47.12 13.92
C ILE A 13 -9.30 -46.07 12.81
N MET A 14 -10.32 -46.24 11.95
CA MET A 14 -10.68 -45.22 10.96
C MET A 14 -11.31 -43.96 11.58
N ALA A 15 -12.06 -44.10 12.69
CA ALA A 15 -12.62 -42.95 13.42
C ALA A 15 -11.55 -42.17 14.24
N ALA A 16 -10.42 -42.80 14.55
CA ALA A 16 -9.25 -42.15 15.16
C ALA A 16 -8.28 -41.55 14.12
N GLY A 17 -8.60 -41.65 12.83
CA GLY A 17 -8.00 -40.84 11.76
C GLY A 17 -8.43 -39.38 11.94
N VAL A 18 -7.87 -38.75 12.97
CA VAL A 18 -7.97 -37.32 13.25
C VAL A 18 -7.75 -36.57 11.94
N HIS A 19 -8.80 -35.92 11.46
CA HIS A 19 -8.70 -34.87 10.47
C HIS A 19 -7.80 -33.80 11.09
N THR A 20 -6.49 -33.85 10.83
CA THR A 20 -5.61 -32.72 11.10
C THR A 20 -6.05 -31.64 10.13
N THR A 21 -6.84 -30.70 10.63
CA THR A 21 -7.12 -29.46 9.91
C THR A 21 -5.78 -28.77 9.70
N ALA A 22 -5.27 -28.80 8.48
CA ALA A 22 -4.12 -27.99 8.09
C ALA A 22 -4.58 -26.53 8.13
N PHE A 23 -3.93 -25.72 8.96
CA PHE A 23 -4.13 -24.28 8.96
C PHE A 23 -2.97 -23.67 8.17
N ALA A 24 -3.31 -22.73 7.29
CA ALA A 24 -2.38 -21.78 6.71
C ALA A 24 -1.50 -21.17 7.81
N LYS A 25 -0.19 -21.14 7.60
CA LYS A 25 0.76 -20.52 8.50
C LYS A 25 1.39 -19.30 7.86
N ASP A 26 1.39 -18.21 8.62
CA ASP A 26 2.12 -17.00 8.26
C ASP A 26 3.55 -17.09 8.82
N TYR A 27 4.51 -17.16 7.92
CA TYR A 27 5.94 -17.15 8.23
C TYR A 27 6.48 -15.73 8.22
N GLN A 28 7.52 -15.56 9.03
CA GLN A 28 8.34 -14.37 9.05
C GLN A 28 9.71 -14.83 8.58
N GLY A 29 10.23 -14.19 7.53
CA GLY A 29 11.59 -14.46 7.08
C GLY A 29 12.63 -14.01 8.10
N ALA A 30 13.90 -14.29 7.83
CA ALA A 30 14.99 -13.87 8.69
C ALA A 30 14.94 -12.37 9.04
N ASP A 31 15.05 -12.09 10.33
CA ASP A 31 15.08 -10.74 10.87
C ASP A 31 16.45 -10.09 10.73
N GLY A 32 16.46 -8.76 10.70
CA GLY A 32 17.67 -7.95 10.76
C GLY A 32 18.31 -7.67 9.40
N TRP A 33 17.67 -8.03 8.28
CA TRP A 33 18.12 -7.60 6.96
C TRP A 33 18.09 -6.08 6.86
N GLN A 34 19.22 -5.54 6.43
CA GLN A 34 19.45 -4.11 6.35
C GLN A 34 20.21 -3.77 5.06
N VAL A 35 19.78 -2.69 4.43
CA VAL A 35 20.51 -1.97 3.40
C VAL A 35 20.80 -0.58 3.92
N HIS A 36 22.07 -0.24 4.07
CA HIS A 36 22.48 1.09 4.50
C HIS A 36 23.27 1.81 3.43
N PHE A 37 22.91 3.06 3.21
CA PHE A 37 23.67 3.96 2.34
C PHE A 37 24.68 4.72 3.17
N THR A 38 25.97 4.52 2.93
CA THR A 38 27.07 5.14 3.70
C THR A 38 27.33 6.59 3.30
N GLY A 39 26.73 7.04 2.20
CA GLY A 39 27.07 8.28 1.51
C GLY A 39 27.81 8.04 0.19
N ASP A 40 28.58 6.97 0.07
CA ASP A 40 29.31 6.70 -1.19
C ASP A 40 28.86 5.42 -1.87
N LYS A 41 28.35 4.45 -1.09
CA LYS A 41 27.90 3.16 -1.59
C LYS A 41 26.72 2.62 -0.77
N MET A 42 26.02 1.68 -1.38
CA MET A 42 25.04 0.83 -0.70
C MET A 42 25.78 -0.39 -0.13
N GLU A 43 25.50 -0.72 1.13
CA GLU A 43 25.96 -1.95 1.76
C GLU A 43 24.74 -2.72 2.26
N SER A 44 24.78 -4.04 2.12
CA SER A 44 23.70 -4.94 2.54
C SER A 44 24.30 -6.05 3.39
N ASN A 45 23.59 -6.47 4.44
CA ASN A 45 24.03 -7.56 5.33
C ASN A 45 23.41 -8.92 4.98
N PHE A 46 22.71 -9.01 3.84
CA PHE A 46 22.08 -10.22 3.34
C PHE A 46 22.39 -10.39 1.85
N GLU A 47 22.30 -11.63 1.37
CA GLU A 47 22.48 -11.95 -0.05
C GLU A 47 21.15 -12.33 -0.69
N ASN A 48 21.07 -12.24 -2.02
CA ASN A 48 19.88 -12.67 -2.78
C ASN A 48 19.54 -14.15 -2.54
N LYS A 49 20.55 -14.98 -2.26
CA LYS A 49 20.34 -16.39 -1.94
C LYS A 49 19.53 -16.54 -0.64
N THR A 50 19.79 -15.71 0.37
CA THR A 50 19.09 -15.72 1.65
C THR A 50 17.60 -15.43 1.47
N VAL A 51 17.24 -14.48 0.60
CA VAL A 51 15.84 -14.18 0.25
C VAL A 51 15.12 -15.40 -0.33
N SER A 52 15.82 -16.17 -1.17
CA SER A 52 15.27 -17.36 -1.82
C SER A 52 15.19 -18.57 -0.86
N ASP A 53 16.13 -18.68 0.08
CA ASP A 53 16.15 -19.76 1.07
C ASP A 53 14.97 -19.65 2.06
N GLU A 54 14.51 -18.43 2.40
CA GLU A 54 13.33 -18.23 3.26
C GLU A 54 12.03 -18.71 2.60
N LEU A 55 11.95 -18.62 1.27
CA LEU A 55 10.80 -19.08 0.49
C LEU A 55 10.79 -20.60 0.29
N ALA A 56 11.78 -21.32 0.80
CA ALA A 56 11.91 -22.76 0.63
C ALA A 56 10.91 -23.59 1.42
N ALA A 57 10.44 -23.05 2.54
CA ALA A 57 9.74 -23.82 3.56
C ALA A 57 8.22 -23.61 3.53
N ILE A 58 7.72 -22.72 2.67
CA ILE A 58 6.28 -22.39 2.60
C ILE A 58 5.51 -23.47 1.83
N GLN A 59 4.37 -23.88 2.38
CA GLN A 59 3.47 -24.86 1.75
C GLN A 59 2.28 -24.16 1.08
N PRO A 60 1.49 -24.86 0.25
CA PRO A 60 0.22 -24.34 -0.23
C PRO A 60 -0.69 -23.92 0.93
N GLY A 61 -1.22 -22.70 0.84
CA GLY A 61 -1.99 -22.04 1.88
C GLY A 61 -1.15 -21.19 2.84
N ASP A 62 0.18 -21.34 2.87
CA ASP A 62 1.04 -20.54 3.72
C ASP A 62 1.37 -19.17 3.09
N SER A 63 1.77 -18.23 3.94
CA SER A 63 2.32 -16.94 3.51
C SER A 63 3.67 -16.69 4.18
N ILE A 64 4.52 -15.86 3.57
CA ILE A 64 5.76 -15.39 4.20
C ILE A 64 5.91 -13.90 4.01
N GLU A 65 6.28 -13.20 5.09
CA GLU A 65 6.66 -11.80 5.09
C GLU A 65 8.17 -11.64 5.26
N LEU A 66 8.80 -10.96 4.30
CA LEU A 66 10.21 -10.58 4.31
C LEU A 66 10.34 -9.09 4.62
N LYS A 67 11.27 -8.74 5.53
CA LYS A 67 11.46 -7.36 6.01
C LYS A 67 12.89 -6.90 5.74
N VAL A 68 13.04 -5.79 5.03
CA VAL A 68 14.34 -5.16 4.78
C VAL A 68 14.34 -3.74 5.32
N GLN A 69 15.19 -3.48 6.31
CA GLN A 69 15.38 -2.14 6.85
C GLN A 69 16.31 -1.32 5.96
N LEU A 70 15.91 -0.10 5.64
CA LEU A 70 16.70 0.87 4.91
C LEU A 70 17.22 1.92 5.88
N LYS A 71 18.49 2.29 5.73
CA LYS A 71 19.12 3.32 6.57
C LYS A 71 19.94 4.29 5.75
N ASN A 72 19.67 5.58 5.91
CA ASN A 72 20.51 6.64 5.37
C ASN A 72 21.58 7.04 6.38
N SER A 73 22.85 6.71 6.14
CA SER A 73 23.99 7.16 6.96
C SER A 73 24.76 8.33 6.33
N ASP A 74 24.29 8.87 5.20
CA ASP A 74 24.79 10.14 4.65
C ASP A 74 24.35 11.32 5.54
N LYS A 75 25.09 12.44 5.45
CA LYS A 75 24.76 13.67 6.18
C LYS A 75 23.57 14.42 5.58
N GLY A 76 23.29 14.22 4.30
CA GLY A 76 22.18 14.83 3.58
C GLY A 76 20.93 13.94 3.52
N GLU A 77 19.87 14.50 2.97
CA GLU A 77 18.66 13.75 2.64
C GLU A 77 18.90 12.90 1.39
N THR A 78 18.20 11.76 1.32
CA THR A 78 18.30 10.83 0.20
C THR A 78 16.92 10.37 -0.24
N ASP A 79 16.70 10.31 -1.55
CA ASP A 79 15.51 9.75 -2.17
C ASP A 79 15.78 8.28 -2.50
N TRP A 80 14.93 7.37 -1.99
CA TRP A 80 15.13 5.94 -2.07
C TRP A 80 14.20 5.28 -3.09
N TYR A 81 14.75 4.27 -3.76
CA TYR A 81 14.05 3.49 -4.76
C TYR A 81 14.33 2.01 -4.58
N MET A 82 13.38 1.16 -4.99
CA MET A 82 13.61 -0.27 -5.07
C MET A 82 13.02 -0.86 -6.34
N THR A 83 13.52 -2.02 -6.74
CA THR A 83 12.87 -2.90 -7.72
C THR A 83 12.90 -4.33 -7.17
N ASN A 84 11.89 -5.12 -7.51
CA ASN A 84 11.83 -6.54 -7.16
C ASN A 84 11.72 -7.39 -8.43
N GLU A 85 12.72 -8.22 -8.65
CA GLU A 85 12.86 -9.05 -9.85
C GLU A 85 12.56 -10.51 -9.49
N ILE A 86 11.68 -11.15 -10.28
CA ILE A 86 11.39 -12.58 -10.19
C ILE A 86 12.40 -13.32 -11.07
N ILE A 87 13.36 -14.00 -10.44
CA ILE A 87 14.45 -14.70 -11.15
C ILE A 87 13.99 -16.08 -11.63
N GLN A 88 13.24 -16.78 -10.79
CA GLN A 88 12.73 -18.12 -11.07
C GLN A 88 11.41 -18.31 -10.32
N THR A 89 10.37 -18.77 -11.02
CA THR A 89 9.10 -19.16 -10.39
C THR A 89 9.12 -20.62 -9.97
N LEU A 90 8.10 -21.07 -9.22
CA LEU A 90 8.00 -22.47 -8.83
C LEU A 90 7.70 -23.36 -10.03
N GLU A 91 6.87 -22.88 -10.96
CA GLU A 91 6.51 -23.56 -12.21
C GLU A 91 7.76 -23.84 -13.06
N GLU A 92 8.71 -22.90 -13.09
CA GLU A 92 9.97 -23.08 -13.82
C GLU A 92 10.97 -24.00 -13.12
N ALA A 93 10.86 -24.14 -11.81
CA ALA A 93 11.73 -25.00 -11.02
C ALA A 93 11.20 -26.44 -10.94
N GLN A 94 9.88 -26.65 -11.09
CA GLN A 94 9.23 -27.95 -11.00
C GLN A 94 7.95 -27.99 -11.87
N GLU A 95 7.94 -28.88 -12.89
CA GLU A 95 6.79 -29.05 -13.80
C GLU A 95 5.49 -29.41 -13.05
N SER A 96 5.57 -30.13 -11.93
CA SER A 96 4.39 -30.48 -11.14
C SER A 96 3.83 -29.32 -10.28
N ALA A 97 4.38 -28.11 -10.41
CA ALA A 97 3.89 -26.89 -9.76
C ALA A 97 3.13 -25.96 -10.72
N GLU A 98 2.88 -26.40 -11.96
CA GLU A 98 2.07 -25.69 -12.96
C GLU A 98 0.69 -25.28 -12.42
N GLY A 99 0.22 -24.10 -12.85
CA GLY A 99 -1.07 -23.55 -12.44
C GLY A 99 -1.08 -22.96 -11.02
N GLY A 100 0.09 -22.75 -10.41
CA GLY A 100 0.23 -22.09 -9.12
C GLY A 100 -0.25 -20.65 -9.13
N ALA A 101 -1.04 -20.28 -8.13
CA ALA A 101 -1.49 -18.92 -7.89
C ALA A 101 -0.91 -18.39 -6.57
N TYR A 102 -0.64 -17.09 -6.56
CA TYR A 102 0.08 -16.42 -5.48
C TYR A 102 -0.62 -15.14 -5.05
N GLU A 103 -0.60 -14.87 -3.76
CA GLU A 103 -0.79 -13.52 -3.24
C GLU A 103 0.56 -12.81 -3.26
N TYR A 104 0.58 -11.55 -3.69
CA TYR A 104 1.80 -10.75 -3.70
C TYR A 104 1.49 -9.32 -3.23
N LYS A 105 2.14 -8.92 -2.15
CA LYS A 105 2.02 -7.58 -1.57
C LYS A 105 3.39 -6.99 -1.27
N LEU A 106 3.63 -5.79 -1.76
CA LEU A 106 4.87 -5.05 -1.55
C LEU A 106 4.54 -3.68 -0.97
N THR A 107 5.02 -3.41 0.25
CA THR A 107 4.78 -2.14 0.95
C THR A 107 6.07 -1.55 1.50
N TYR A 108 6.00 -0.25 1.79
CA TYR A 108 7.09 0.51 2.39
C TYR A 108 6.56 1.34 3.55
N VAL A 109 7.24 1.28 4.68
CA VAL A 109 6.97 2.09 5.86
C VAL A 109 8.09 3.12 6.00
N GLY A 110 7.72 4.40 5.90
CA GLY A 110 8.64 5.53 6.03
C GLY A 110 9.01 5.85 7.49
N SER A 111 9.89 6.83 7.68
CA SER A 111 10.31 7.29 9.01
C SER A 111 9.17 7.91 9.85
N ASP A 112 8.08 8.30 9.20
CA ASP A 112 6.85 8.80 9.83
C ASP A 112 5.86 7.68 10.20
N ASN A 113 6.26 6.41 10.03
CA ASN A 113 5.44 5.21 10.19
C ASN A 113 4.22 5.17 9.26
N THR A 114 4.22 5.93 8.16
CA THR A 114 3.16 5.80 7.14
C THR A 114 3.47 4.64 6.21
N GLU A 115 2.49 3.77 6.03
CA GLU A 115 2.58 2.66 5.08
C GLU A 115 2.17 3.14 3.69
N LYS A 116 3.02 2.84 2.72
CA LYS A 116 2.79 3.04 1.29
C LYS A 116 2.74 1.68 0.61
N VAL A 117 1.59 1.35 0.03
CA VAL A 117 1.45 0.16 -0.83
C VAL A 117 2.07 0.47 -2.18
N LEU A 118 3.14 -0.27 -2.53
CA LEU A 118 3.83 -0.15 -3.81
C LEU A 118 3.18 -1.06 -4.86
N TYR A 119 2.76 -2.24 -4.42
CA TYR A 119 2.03 -3.21 -5.22
C TYR A 119 1.17 -4.09 -4.30
N ASN A 120 -0.03 -4.46 -4.76
CA ASN A 120 -0.88 -5.43 -4.08
C ASN A 120 -1.69 -6.20 -5.13
N SER A 121 -1.61 -7.53 -5.08
CA SER A 121 -2.44 -8.42 -5.88
C SER A 121 -2.78 -9.66 -5.08
N ASP A 122 -4.08 -9.89 -4.90
CA ASP A 122 -4.59 -11.05 -4.15
C ASP A 122 -4.44 -12.35 -4.96
N THR A 123 -4.29 -12.24 -6.28
CA THR A 123 -4.03 -13.37 -7.18
C THR A 123 -3.05 -12.95 -8.27
N VAL A 124 -2.03 -13.76 -8.48
CA VAL A 124 -1.02 -13.66 -9.52
C VAL A 124 -0.73 -15.09 -9.98
N GLY A 125 -0.70 -15.35 -11.28
CA GLY A 125 -0.59 -16.70 -11.82
C GLY A 125 -1.93 -17.41 -11.83
N GLY A 126 -1.89 -18.73 -11.63
CA GLY A 126 -3.04 -19.62 -11.76
C GLY A 126 -3.09 -20.36 -13.10
N GLU A 127 -4.15 -21.14 -13.29
CA GLU A 127 -4.36 -21.91 -14.52
C GLU A 127 -4.57 -20.98 -15.73
N GLY A 128 -3.76 -21.19 -16.77
CA GLY A 128 -3.89 -20.49 -18.05
C GLY A 128 -2.64 -19.70 -18.44
N SER A 129 -2.57 -19.33 -19.71
CA SER A 129 -1.43 -18.59 -20.24
C SER A 129 -1.63 -17.09 -20.08
N SER A 130 -0.83 -16.44 -19.23
CA SER A 130 -0.73 -14.97 -19.22
C SER A 130 0.21 -14.50 -20.34
N LYS A 131 0.05 -13.25 -20.78
CA LYS A 131 0.97 -12.62 -21.75
C LYS A 131 2.37 -12.38 -21.17
N ASN A 132 2.50 -12.38 -19.85
CA ASN A 132 3.72 -12.04 -19.12
C ASN A 132 4.44 -13.28 -18.58
N GLY A 133 3.90 -14.48 -18.80
CA GLY A 133 4.43 -15.74 -18.27
C GLY A 133 3.52 -16.36 -17.21
N GLU A 134 3.95 -17.49 -16.66
CA GLU A 134 3.20 -18.28 -15.67
C GLU A 134 3.62 -17.94 -14.24
N GLY A 135 2.73 -18.18 -13.28
CA GLY A 135 2.97 -17.93 -11.86
C GLY A 135 3.37 -16.49 -11.54
N LEU A 136 4.36 -16.31 -10.65
CA LEU A 136 4.85 -15.00 -10.23
C LEU A 136 5.40 -14.13 -11.38
N LYS A 137 5.72 -14.70 -12.55
CA LYS A 137 6.14 -13.91 -13.72
C LYS A 137 4.99 -13.11 -14.34
N GLU A 138 3.74 -13.42 -14.02
CA GLU A 138 2.61 -12.61 -14.46
C GLU A 138 2.70 -11.15 -13.98
N LEU A 139 3.38 -10.89 -12.86
CA LEU A 139 3.75 -9.53 -12.40
C LEU A 139 4.42 -8.70 -13.51
N GLY A 140 5.18 -9.39 -14.37
CA GLY A 140 5.89 -8.83 -15.51
C GLY A 140 6.73 -7.60 -15.14
N ASN A 141 6.77 -6.63 -16.07
CA ASN A 141 7.53 -5.39 -15.91
C ASN A 141 7.00 -4.47 -14.81
N SER A 142 5.92 -4.82 -14.09
CA SER A 142 5.35 -3.97 -13.06
C SER A 142 6.27 -3.87 -11.85
N THR A 143 6.92 -4.98 -11.48
CA THR A 143 7.82 -5.04 -10.31
C THR A 143 9.29 -4.83 -10.65
N GLU A 144 9.65 -4.95 -11.93
CA GLU A 144 11.00 -4.71 -12.46
C GLU A 144 11.35 -3.23 -12.66
N LYS A 145 10.36 -2.34 -12.51
CA LYS A 145 10.58 -0.89 -12.50
C LYS A 145 10.93 -0.42 -11.10
N TYR A 146 11.81 0.58 -11.03
CA TYR A 146 12.12 1.23 -9.76
C TYR A 146 10.89 1.96 -9.20
N PHE A 147 10.38 1.47 -8.07
CA PHE A 147 9.42 2.15 -7.23
C PHE A 147 10.12 3.21 -6.40
N TYR A 148 9.59 4.43 -6.41
CA TYR A 148 9.98 5.42 -5.41
C TYR A 148 9.41 5.03 -4.05
N LEU A 149 10.29 4.87 -3.06
CA LEU A 149 9.92 4.53 -1.69
C LEU A 149 9.53 5.78 -0.93
N GLY A 150 10.49 6.68 -0.76
CA GLY A 150 10.35 7.88 0.02
C GLY A 150 11.69 8.56 0.24
N ARG A 151 11.64 9.67 0.97
CA ARG A 151 12.81 10.44 1.35
C ARG A 151 13.22 10.08 2.78
N LEU A 152 14.50 9.80 2.98
CA LEU A 152 15.08 9.58 4.30
C LEU A 152 16.03 10.74 4.65
N ALA A 153 15.77 11.37 5.79
CA ALA A 153 16.69 12.33 6.38
C ALA A 153 18.02 11.64 6.79
N SER A 154 19.01 12.43 7.19
CA SER A 154 20.25 11.88 7.75
C SER A 154 19.94 11.03 8.99
N ASN A 155 20.50 9.82 9.04
CA ASN A 155 20.20 8.76 10.02
C ASN A 155 18.74 8.30 10.02
N GLY A 156 17.95 8.69 9.02
CA GLY A 156 16.58 8.24 8.82
C GLY A 156 16.54 6.79 8.39
N THR A 157 15.45 6.11 8.77
CA THR A 157 15.19 4.71 8.45
C THR A 157 13.83 4.54 7.80
N GLY A 158 13.69 3.50 6.99
CA GLY A 158 12.40 2.98 6.54
C GLY A 158 12.47 1.46 6.44
N THR A 159 11.34 0.81 6.20
CA THR A 159 11.28 -0.65 6.08
C THR A 159 10.48 -1.05 4.86
N VAL A 160 11.02 -1.95 4.05
CA VAL A 160 10.29 -2.59 2.96
C VAL A 160 9.76 -3.93 3.44
N HIS A 161 8.50 -4.20 3.15
CA HIS A 161 7.80 -5.44 3.46
C HIS A 161 7.39 -6.11 2.15
N LEU A 162 7.82 -7.35 1.94
CA LEU A 162 7.36 -8.21 0.84
C LEU A 162 6.62 -9.39 1.44
N THR A 163 5.33 -9.52 1.13
CA THR A 163 4.51 -10.67 1.48
C THR A 163 4.23 -11.48 0.22
N ILE A 164 4.47 -12.79 0.31
CA ILE A 164 4.13 -13.76 -0.73
C ILE A 164 3.29 -14.86 -0.09
N GLY A 165 2.11 -15.11 -0.62
CA GLY A 165 1.25 -16.24 -0.25
C GLY A 165 1.17 -17.25 -1.39
N ILE A 166 1.08 -18.54 -1.06
CA ILE A 166 0.81 -19.60 -2.04
C ILE A 166 -0.63 -20.06 -1.86
N GLU A 167 -1.42 -20.07 -2.93
CA GLU A 167 -2.81 -20.51 -2.85
C GLU A 167 -2.92 -22.03 -2.59
N GLY A 168 -3.75 -22.39 -1.61
CA GLY A 168 -3.88 -23.77 -1.10
C GLY A 168 -4.68 -24.73 -1.98
N GLU A 169 -5.43 -24.22 -2.97
CA GLU A 169 -6.26 -25.03 -3.88
C GLU A 169 -5.49 -25.55 -5.11
N THR A 170 -4.18 -25.28 -5.16
CA THR A 170 -3.31 -25.70 -6.27
C THR A 170 -3.22 -27.23 -6.31
N GLN A 171 -3.56 -27.84 -7.45
CA GLN A 171 -3.70 -29.29 -7.60
C GLN A 171 -2.32 -29.98 -7.68
N GLY A 172 -1.65 -30.21 -6.55
CA GLY A 172 -0.49 -31.10 -6.51
C GLY A 172 0.50 -30.87 -5.37
N ASN A 173 1.21 -31.93 -4.96
CA ASN A 173 2.26 -31.86 -3.93
C ASN A 173 3.62 -31.35 -4.47
N GLY A 174 3.65 -30.71 -5.65
CA GLY A 174 4.88 -30.27 -6.33
C GLY A 174 5.67 -29.18 -5.60
N TYR A 175 5.04 -28.55 -4.59
CA TYR A 175 5.60 -27.43 -3.83
C TYR A 175 6.59 -27.84 -2.74
N GLN A 176 6.60 -29.12 -2.33
CA GLN A 176 7.32 -29.57 -1.14
C GLN A 176 8.86 -29.50 -1.21
N ASN A 177 9.45 -29.25 -2.39
CA ASN A 177 10.91 -29.22 -2.58
C ASN A 177 11.41 -28.13 -3.53
N THR A 178 10.66 -27.03 -3.72
CA THR A 178 10.90 -26.15 -4.87
C THR A 178 11.01 -24.68 -4.47
N LEU A 179 12.13 -24.04 -4.87
CA LEU A 179 12.49 -22.68 -4.49
C LEU A 179 12.09 -21.68 -5.58
N ALA A 180 11.17 -20.75 -5.28
CA ALA A 180 11.15 -19.49 -6.01
C ALA A 180 12.45 -18.71 -5.73
N LYS A 181 12.95 -17.99 -6.73
CA LYS A 181 14.08 -17.09 -6.57
C LYS A 181 13.65 -15.67 -6.87
N LEU A 182 13.88 -14.79 -5.91
CA LEU A 182 13.61 -13.36 -6.04
C LEU A 182 14.87 -12.55 -5.75
N ARG A 183 14.94 -11.36 -6.33
CA ARG A 183 16.02 -10.40 -6.11
C ARG A 183 15.45 -9.02 -5.84
N MET A 184 15.81 -8.47 -4.69
CA MET A 184 15.53 -7.08 -4.34
C MET A 184 16.75 -6.21 -4.64
N ASN A 185 16.56 -5.15 -5.42
CA ASN A 185 17.61 -4.16 -5.65
C ASN A 185 17.18 -2.79 -5.14
N PHE A 186 18.10 -2.07 -4.51
CA PHE A 186 17.85 -0.76 -3.94
C PHE A 186 18.75 0.28 -4.60
N ALA A 187 18.23 1.48 -4.78
CA ALA A 187 18.96 2.62 -5.32
C ALA A 187 18.68 3.87 -4.49
N VAL A 188 19.63 4.80 -4.51
CA VAL A 188 19.54 6.06 -3.79
C VAL A 188 19.97 7.22 -4.66
N GLU A 189 19.27 8.35 -4.53
CA GLU A 189 19.67 9.63 -5.07
C GLU A 189 19.92 10.61 -3.92
N LYS A 190 21.10 11.25 -3.91
CA LYS A 190 21.38 12.32 -2.95
C LYS A 190 20.57 13.56 -3.30
N VAL A 191 19.83 14.08 -2.34
CA VAL A 191 19.11 15.34 -2.51
C VAL A 191 20.13 16.47 -2.55
N LYS A 192 20.27 17.09 -3.72
CA LYS A 192 21.10 18.29 -3.85
C LYS A 192 20.41 19.41 -3.09
N VAL A 193 21.01 19.85 -1.98
CA VAL A 193 20.66 21.13 -1.37
C VAL A 193 21.00 22.19 -2.41
N SER A 194 19.99 22.65 -3.14
CA SER A 194 20.13 23.86 -3.91
C SER A 194 20.37 24.95 -2.88
N ASN A 195 21.60 25.46 -2.77
CA ASN A 195 21.82 26.74 -2.13
C ASN A 195 20.88 27.70 -2.84
N THR A 196 19.78 28.07 -2.20
CA THR A 196 18.91 29.13 -2.66
C THR A 196 19.80 30.36 -2.72
N ILE A 197 20.37 30.64 -3.89
CA ILE A 197 20.79 31.99 -4.21
C ILE A 197 19.51 32.77 -4.04
N THR A 198 19.44 33.57 -2.98
CA THR A 198 18.41 34.58 -2.82
C THR A 198 18.54 35.49 -4.03
N LYS A 199 17.91 35.13 -5.14
CA LYS A 199 17.66 36.05 -6.24
C LYS A 199 16.73 37.06 -5.63
N THR A 200 17.27 38.18 -5.19
CA THR A 200 16.49 39.38 -4.91
C THR A 200 15.67 39.63 -6.16
N LYS A 201 14.42 39.16 -6.14
CA LYS A 201 13.48 39.33 -7.22
C LYS A 201 13.18 40.82 -7.25
N ILE A 202 13.87 41.57 -8.11
CA ILE A 202 13.41 42.90 -8.47
C ILE A 202 12.08 42.67 -9.18
N VAL A 203 10.99 42.81 -8.43
CA VAL A 203 9.63 42.76 -8.96
C VAL A 203 9.46 44.02 -9.80
N LYS A 204 9.69 43.91 -11.12
CA LYS A 204 9.06 44.84 -12.06
C LYS A 204 7.59 44.48 -12.10
N THR A 205 6.77 45.25 -11.39
CA THR A 205 5.31 45.21 -11.47
C THR A 205 4.90 45.66 -12.87
N THR A 206 4.71 44.72 -13.80
CA THR A 206 3.88 44.96 -14.97
C THR A 206 2.42 44.85 -14.53
N ASN A 207 1.72 45.98 -14.52
CA ASN A 207 0.29 46.05 -14.26
C ASN A 207 -0.45 45.24 -15.33
N THR A 208 -0.84 44.02 -15.00
CA THR A 208 -1.87 43.31 -15.76
C THR A 208 -3.19 44.01 -15.50
N VAL A 209 -3.85 44.45 -16.56
CA VAL A 209 -5.21 45.01 -16.49
C VAL A 209 -6.15 43.89 -16.03
N LYS A 210 -6.59 44.00 -14.77
CA LYS A 210 -7.69 43.20 -14.20
C LYS A 210 -9.01 43.70 -14.81
N THR A 211 -9.48 43.06 -15.87
CA THR A 211 -10.91 43.12 -16.24
C THR A 211 -11.60 41.92 -15.60
N GLY A 212 -12.09 42.14 -14.39
CA GLY A 212 -12.80 41.13 -13.62
C GLY A 212 -13.39 41.81 -12.41
N ASP A 213 -14.57 42.39 -12.61
CA ASP A 213 -15.36 43.12 -11.62
C ASP A 213 -15.24 42.51 -10.23
N THR A 214 -14.52 43.21 -9.36
CA THR A 214 -14.66 43.01 -7.91
C THR A 214 -15.68 44.02 -7.39
N ALA A 215 -16.85 44.08 -8.03
CA ALA A 215 -17.98 44.74 -7.42
C ALA A 215 -18.32 43.92 -6.16
N ARG A 216 -18.36 44.58 -4.99
CA ARG A 216 -18.78 43.96 -3.72
C ARG A 216 -20.29 43.68 -3.74
N VAL A 217 -20.79 43.01 -4.79
CA VAL A 217 -22.21 42.69 -5.02
C VAL A 217 -22.76 41.96 -3.79
N LEU A 218 -21.97 41.04 -3.22
CA LEU A 218 -22.32 40.32 -2.01
C LEU A 218 -22.57 41.27 -0.81
N LEU A 219 -21.79 42.35 -0.68
CA LEU A 219 -21.95 43.34 0.38
C LEU A 219 -23.22 44.19 0.18
N PHE A 220 -23.52 44.58 -1.07
CA PHE A 220 -24.74 45.32 -1.38
C PHE A 220 -26.01 44.45 -1.26
N CYS A 221 -25.94 43.17 -1.60
CA CYS A 221 -27.03 42.22 -1.37
C CYS A 221 -27.36 42.05 0.12
N VAL A 222 -26.34 41.98 0.98
CA VAL A 222 -26.54 41.90 2.44
C VAL A 222 -27.18 43.17 2.98
N LEU A 223 -26.73 44.35 2.55
CA LEU A 223 -27.33 45.63 2.97
C LEU A 223 -28.79 45.76 2.52
N ALA A 224 -29.11 45.33 1.30
CA ALA A 224 -30.49 45.36 0.78
C ALA A 224 -31.42 44.42 1.56
N LEU A 225 -30.95 43.23 1.95
CA LEU A 225 -31.74 42.29 2.76
C LEU A 225 -32.03 42.84 4.16
N ILE A 226 -31.04 43.46 4.81
CA ILE A 226 -31.22 44.09 6.13
C ILE A 226 -32.24 45.22 6.04
N SER A 227 -32.14 46.08 5.02
CA SER A 227 -33.10 47.15 4.75
C SER A 227 -34.53 46.61 4.54
N GLY A 228 -34.69 45.56 3.74
CA GLY A 228 -35.99 44.94 3.49
C GLY A 228 -36.65 44.38 4.75
N LEU A 229 -35.88 43.72 5.62
CA LEU A 229 -36.39 43.17 6.87
C LEU A 229 -36.85 44.26 7.84
N ILE A 230 -36.15 45.40 7.91
CA ILE A 230 -36.54 46.53 8.76
C ILE A 230 -37.87 47.14 8.30
N LEU A 231 -38.04 47.34 6.98
CA LEU A 231 -39.29 47.87 6.43
C LEU A 231 -40.46 46.91 6.64
N LEU A 232 -40.23 45.60 6.51
CA LEU A 232 -41.25 44.60 6.72
C LEU A 232 -41.70 44.54 8.19
N ALA A 233 -40.76 44.63 9.14
CA ALA A 233 -41.08 44.73 10.56
C ALA A 233 -41.89 46.00 10.88
N TYR A 234 -41.53 47.15 10.28
CA TYR A 234 -42.28 48.39 10.44
C TYR A 234 -43.70 48.31 9.82
N GLY A 235 -43.84 47.66 8.66
CA GLY A 235 -45.13 47.39 8.03
C GLY A 235 -46.05 46.54 8.93
N ILE A 236 -45.53 45.46 9.50
CA ILE A 236 -46.28 44.61 10.45
C ILE A 236 -46.65 45.40 11.70
N TYR A 237 -45.73 46.21 12.25
CA TYR A 237 -46.02 47.04 13.42
C TYR A 237 -47.14 48.06 13.16
N THR A 238 -47.11 48.74 12.01
CA THR A 238 -48.14 49.73 11.64
C THR A 238 -49.49 49.07 11.35
N LEU A 239 -49.50 47.91 10.70
CA LEU A 239 -50.72 47.12 10.50
C LEU A 239 -51.33 46.66 11.84
N ASN A 240 -50.51 46.15 12.77
CA ASN A 240 -50.97 45.75 14.11
C ASN A 240 -51.44 46.94 14.97
N LYS A 241 -50.84 48.12 14.80
CA LYS A 241 -51.30 49.35 15.46
C LYS A 241 -52.64 49.82 14.88
N ASN A 242 -52.82 49.70 13.56
CA ASN A 242 -54.06 50.10 12.89
C ASN A 242 -55.22 49.13 13.15
N THR A 243 -54.96 47.82 13.24
CA THR A 243 -55.99 46.84 13.64
C THR A 243 -56.40 46.99 15.11
N LYS A 244 -55.47 47.34 16.01
CA LYS A 244 -55.81 47.72 17.40
C LYS A 244 -56.65 49.00 17.48
N ARG A 245 -56.37 50.01 16.64
CA ARG A 245 -57.18 51.25 16.56
C ARG A 245 -58.56 51.03 15.96
N ARG A 246 -58.72 50.12 14.99
CA ARG A 246 -60.03 49.78 14.41
C ARG A 246 -60.93 49.00 15.38
N ARG A 247 -60.36 48.17 16.25
CA ARG A 247 -61.11 47.49 17.33
C ARG A 247 -61.58 48.42 18.46
N GLN A 248 -61.03 49.63 18.58
CA GLN A 248 -61.49 50.65 19.53
C GLN A 248 -62.50 51.65 18.93
N LYS A 249 -62.81 51.57 17.63
CA LYS A 249 -63.73 52.48 16.93
C LYS A 249 -64.87 51.73 16.19
N GLY A 250 -65.20 50.54 16.67
CA GLY A 250 -66.39 49.79 16.25
C GLY A 250 -67.29 49.52 17.45
N GLU A 251 -68.00 50.55 17.89
CA GLU A 251 -69.45 50.50 18.13
C GLU A 251 -70.12 51.08 16.89
#